data_AF-A0A660MLV0-F1
#
_entry.id   AF-A0A660MLV0-F1
#
_cell.length_a   1.000
_cell.length_b   1.000
_cell.length_c   1.000
_cell.angle_alpha   90.00
_cell.angle_beta   90.00
_cell.angle_gamma   90.00
#
_symmetry.space_group_name_H-M   'P 1'
#
loop_
_entity.id
_entity.type
_entity.pdbx_description
1 polymer ?
#
loop_
_entity_poly.entity_id
_entity_poly.type
_entity_poly.pdbx_seq_one_letter_code
_entity_poly.pdbx_strand_id
1 'polypeptide(L)'
;MSRNDLRTLWQQSRNFRRLGGVIALLFLLYLLGKSAPVATPPQPPPQTPPQTPPPATVQVSKPYQTLAAYPQDNASWGKILNPDNHISGQGFDAYYLNADVADKTVHRENSPYIDLNLRGRTELHGIPADRVAVYWVGYLDIPTDARYKAWFDAGHGSVKVRLNGHLIYNDNYEDLYNPTNKQFLRRVKVNYLYDDIFLPRGRYLLEAEFIAQASGNGKFHLNFAPALPETDVEDGLATILQTLHLPANTVVFAAVTNKLDEQNRVRVRVESGNRPYLLLLDGDEYRNWEVDGDQPPRAVVVKNASNTVHAVGSPPVVYARRMNLAARGIEGISTRHCHCSDTSFTCDDRDDYDFAAFDIDVRRWTGYPLAGVGLTADNRIPQLQVTTKTLQQKQWEKEQKIAQERADCWRRQRQRGVDMNNFDTAIPQVAP
;
A
#
# COMPACT_ATOMS: atom_id res chain seq x y z
N MET A 1 -26.44 -15.63 -37.39
CA MET A 1 -26.95 -17.00 -37.66
C MET A 1 -28.44 -16.98 -37.42
N SER A 2 -29.27 -17.18 -38.45
CA SER A 2 -30.72 -17.14 -38.28
C SER A 2 -31.21 -18.43 -37.60
N ARG A 3 -32.35 -18.38 -36.91
CA ARG A 3 -32.98 -19.57 -36.29
C ARG A 3 -33.24 -20.71 -37.30
N ASN A 4 -33.33 -20.38 -38.59
CA ASN A 4 -33.53 -21.37 -39.65
C ASN A 4 -32.24 -22.16 -39.92
N ASP A 5 -31.07 -21.53 -39.84
CA ASP A 5 -29.77 -22.17 -40.12
C ASP A 5 -29.44 -23.29 -39.12
N LEU A 6 -29.83 -23.11 -37.86
CA LEU A 6 -29.61 -24.10 -36.79
C LEU A 6 -30.47 -25.35 -36.97
N ARG A 7 -31.69 -25.22 -37.50
CA ARG A 7 -32.57 -26.36 -37.78
C ARG A 7 -32.07 -27.20 -38.95
N THR A 8 -31.58 -26.55 -40.01
CA THR A 8 -30.98 -27.23 -41.16
C THR A 8 -29.71 -27.98 -40.77
N LEU A 9 -28.85 -27.36 -39.95
CA LEU A 9 -27.62 -27.99 -39.44
C LEU A 9 -27.90 -29.22 -38.57
N TRP A 10 -28.96 -29.18 -37.75
CA TRP A 10 -29.39 -30.31 -36.93
C TRP A 10 -29.87 -31.51 -37.77
N GLN A 11 -30.57 -31.26 -38.87
CA GLN A 11 -31.09 -32.34 -39.72
C GLN A 11 -30.00 -32.99 -40.59
N GLN A 12 -29.08 -32.19 -41.13
CA GLN A 12 -28.11 -32.67 -42.12
C GLN A 12 -26.83 -33.24 -41.52
N SER A 13 -26.35 -32.72 -40.37
CA SER A 13 -25.07 -33.15 -39.80
C SER A 13 -25.24 -34.22 -38.71
N ARG A 14 -24.69 -35.41 -38.94
CA ARG A 14 -24.58 -36.45 -37.90
C ARG A 14 -23.67 -36.01 -36.75
N ASN A 15 -22.62 -35.24 -37.04
CA ASN A 15 -21.68 -34.76 -36.03
C ASN A 15 -22.30 -33.67 -35.15
N PHE A 16 -23.13 -32.80 -35.72
CA PHE A 16 -23.83 -31.77 -34.95
C PHE A 16 -24.87 -32.36 -34.00
N ARG A 17 -25.58 -33.42 -34.42
CA ARG A 17 -26.47 -34.19 -33.53
C ARG A 17 -25.72 -34.89 -32.40
N ARG A 18 -24.54 -35.45 -32.69
CA ARG A 18 -23.68 -36.05 -31.65
C ARG A 18 -23.21 -35.00 -30.64
N LEU A 19 -22.78 -33.83 -31.11
CA LEU A 19 -22.37 -32.73 -30.23
C LEU A 19 -23.53 -32.25 -29.35
N GLY A 20 -24.73 -32.07 -29.91
CA GLY A 20 -25.91 -31.71 -29.14
C GLY A 20 -26.30 -32.80 -28.13
N GLY A 21 -26.16 -34.07 -28.50
CA GLY A 21 -26.36 -35.21 -27.59
C GLY A 21 -25.35 -35.24 -26.44
N VAL A 22 -24.07 -34.95 -26.71
CA VAL A 22 -23.02 -34.85 -25.67
C VAL A 22 -23.28 -33.69 -24.73
N ILE A 23 -23.67 -32.52 -25.24
CA ILE A 23 -24.01 -31.37 -24.40
C ILE A 23 -25.23 -31.68 -23.53
N ALA A 24 -26.27 -32.28 -24.09
CA ALA A 24 -27.45 -32.70 -23.32
C ALA A 24 -27.12 -33.76 -22.25
N LEU A 25 -26.24 -34.72 -22.58
CA LEU A 25 -25.77 -35.74 -21.63
C LEU A 25 -24.95 -35.13 -20.48
N LEU A 26 -24.05 -34.18 -20.79
CA LEU A 26 -23.28 -33.47 -19.76
C LEU A 26 -24.19 -32.63 -18.86
N PHE A 27 -25.23 -32.01 -19.43
CA PHE A 27 -26.23 -31.27 -18.65
C PHE A 27 -27.07 -32.21 -17.77
N LEU A 28 -27.43 -33.39 -18.26
CA LEU A 28 -28.13 -34.42 -17.48
C LEU A 28 -27.26 -34.98 -16.36
N LEU A 29 -25.98 -35.24 -16.62
CA LEU A 29 -25.01 -35.68 -15.61
C LEU A 29 -24.76 -34.62 -14.54
N TYR A 30 -24.73 -33.34 -14.93
CA TYR A 30 -24.65 -32.21 -13.99
C TYR A 30 -25.88 -32.12 -13.08
N LEU A 31 -27.08 -32.39 -13.61
CA LEU A 31 -28.32 -32.42 -12.84
C LEU A 31 -28.45 -33.67 -11.94
N LEU A 32 -27.97 -34.83 -12.41
CA LEU A 32 -27.94 -36.08 -11.65
C LEU A 32 -26.86 -36.10 -10.56
N GLY A 33 -25.78 -35.33 -10.71
CA GLY A 33 -24.75 -35.13 -9.68
C GLY A 33 -25.20 -34.37 -8.44
N LYS A 34 -26.43 -33.83 -8.43
CA LYS A 34 -27.03 -33.12 -7.27
C LYS A 34 -28.05 -33.95 -6.49
N SER A 35 -28.24 -35.23 -6.78
CA SER A 35 -29.24 -36.04 -6.06
C SER A 35 -28.80 -37.49 -5.87
N ALA A 36 -28.00 -37.73 -4.83
CA ALA A 36 -27.96 -39.02 -4.16
C ALA A 36 -27.90 -38.79 -2.63
N PRO A 37 -28.86 -39.31 -1.85
CA PRO A 37 -28.77 -39.30 -0.39
C PRO A 37 -27.79 -40.40 0.02
N VAL A 38 -26.64 -40.02 0.59
CA VAL A 38 -25.73 -40.96 1.24
C VAL A 38 -26.30 -41.29 2.62
N ALA A 39 -26.65 -42.56 2.83
CA ALA A 39 -27.08 -43.09 4.11
C ALA A 39 -25.94 -42.98 5.14
N THR A 40 -26.25 -42.41 6.31
CA THR A 40 -25.31 -42.19 7.41
C THR A 40 -25.21 -43.46 8.29
N PRO A 41 -24.01 -44.00 8.59
CA PRO A 41 -23.85 -44.98 9.66
C PRO A 41 -24.07 -44.32 11.05
N PRO A 42 -24.35 -45.11 12.11
CA PRO A 42 -24.68 -44.56 13.43
C PRO A 42 -23.53 -43.71 14.00
N GLN A 43 -23.86 -42.48 14.40
CA GLN A 43 -22.90 -41.55 15.02
C GLN A 43 -22.45 -42.05 16.41
N PRO A 44 -21.13 -42.09 16.68
CA PRO A 44 -20.60 -42.05 18.05
C PRO A 44 -21.03 -40.74 18.74
N PRO A 45 -21.09 -40.69 20.09
CA PRO A 45 -21.53 -39.50 20.82
C PRO A 45 -20.72 -38.26 20.41
N PRO A 46 -21.34 -37.07 20.41
CA PRO A 46 -20.74 -35.86 19.85
C PRO A 46 -19.40 -35.55 20.52
N GLN A 47 -18.31 -35.75 19.77
CA GLN A 47 -17.03 -35.16 20.09
C GLN A 47 -17.15 -33.67 19.77
N THR A 48 -17.01 -32.85 20.80
CA THR A 48 -16.85 -31.40 20.69
C THR A 48 -15.80 -31.13 19.60
N PRO A 49 -16.07 -30.28 18.60
CA PRO A 49 -15.05 -29.85 17.65
C PRO A 49 -13.82 -29.39 18.45
N PRO A 50 -12.58 -29.67 18.00
CA PRO A 50 -11.43 -29.00 18.56
C PRO A 50 -11.72 -27.50 18.48
N GLN A 51 -11.91 -26.88 19.63
CA GLN A 51 -12.00 -25.43 19.72
C GLN A 51 -10.65 -24.93 19.21
N THR A 52 -10.62 -24.48 17.95
CA THR A 52 -9.57 -23.59 17.51
C THR A 52 -9.53 -22.48 18.55
N PRO A 53 -8.38 -22.25 19.23
CA PRO A 53 -8.29 -21.12 20.12
C PRO A 53 -8.70 -19.89 19.30
N PRO A 54 -9.56 -19.00 19.82
CA PRO A 54 -9.83 -17.75 19.14
C PRO A 54 -8.47 -17.12 18.80
N PRO A 55 -8.26 -16.59 17.57
CA PRO A 55 -7.03 -15.90 17.24
C PRO A 55 -6.79 -14.89 18.36
N ALA A 56 -5.63 -15.03 19.01
CA ALA A 56 -5.29 -14.29 20.22
C ALA A 56 -5.62 -12.82 19.98
N THR A 57 -6.75 -12.39 20.55
CA THR A 57 -7.15 -11.00 20.53
C THR A 57 -6.12 -10.37 21.43
N VAL A 58 -5.12 -9.72 20.82
CA VAL A 58 -4.15 -8.92 21.58
C VAL A 58 -4.98 -7.83 22.24
N GLN A 59 -5.39 -8.10 23.49
CA GLN A 59 -6.09 -7.18 24.35
C GLN A 59 -5.09 -6.09 24.73
N VAL A 60 -4.95 -5.09 23.88
CA VAL A 60 -4.41 -3.80 24.29
C VAL A 60 -5.54 -3.07 25.03
N SER A 61 -5.23 -2.71 26.27
CA SER A 61 -6.07 -2.22 27.36
C SER A 61 -6.59 -0.77 27.22
N LYS A 62 -6.86 -0.28 26.01
CA LYS A 62 -7.57 0.99 25.82
C LYS A 62 -9.06 0.73 25.61
N PRO A 63 -9.97 1.53 26.22
CA PRO A 63 -11.39 1.47 25.86
C PRO A 63 -11.52 1.83 24.39
N TYR A 64 -12.04 0.90 23.58
CA TYR A 64 -12.40 1.17 22.19
C TYR A 64 -13.81 1.74 22.15
N GLN A 65 -14.04 2.67 21.22
CA GLN A 65 -15.36 3.28 21.05
C GLN A 65 -16.15 2.52 19.98
N THR A 66 -17.47 2.45 20.12
CA THR A 66 -18.34 2.08 19.02
C THR A 66 -18.68 3.32 18.20
N LEU A 67 -19.11 3.14 16.96
CA LEU A 67 -19.46 4.27 16.09
C LEU A 67 -20.49 5.22 16.71
N ALA A 68 -21.41 4.71 17.54
CA ALA A 68 -22.44 5.50 18.21
C ALA A 68 -21.90 6.54 19.22
N ALA A 69 -20.65 6.40 19.67
CA ALA A 69 -20.03 7.37 20.57
C ALA A 69 -19.59 8.66 19.86
N TYR A 70 -19.46 8.63 18.53
CA TYR A 70 -19.07 9.78 17.72
C TYR A 70 -20.29 10.67 17.42
N PRO A 71 -20.13 12.01 17.43
CA PRO A 71 -21.25 12.91 17.18
C PRO A 71 -21.76 12.76 15.74
N GLN A 72 -23.08 12.85 15.59
CA GLN A 72 -23.70 12.95 14.27
C GLN A 72 -23.42 14.32 13.67
N ASP A 73 -23.02 14.35 12.41
CA ASP A 73 -22.87 15.60 11.68
C ASP A 73 -23.79 15.64 10.46
N ASN A 74 -24.76 16.56 10.52
CA ASN A 74 -25.74 16.75 9.47
C ASN A 74 -25.26 17.72 8.38
N ALA A 75 -24.12 18.38 8.54
CA ALA A 75 -23.55 19.32 7.58
C ALA A 75 -22.51 18.62 6.68
N SER A 76 -22.95 17.65 5.87
CA SER A 76 -22.12 16.98 4.86
C SER A 76 -22.28 17.64 3.49
N TRP A 77 -21.18 17.78 2.76
CA TRP A 77 -21.17 18.15 1.34
C TRP A 77 -21.97 17.18 0.48
N GLY A 78 -22.12 15.92 0.90
CA GLY A 78 -22.97 14.94 0.23
C GLY A 78 -24.41 15.40 0.02
N LYS A 79 -24.98 16.19 0.93
CA LYS A 79 -26.34 16.74 0.79
C LYS A 79 -26.47 17.76 -0.34
N ILE A 80 -25.37 18.42 -0.70
CA ILE A 80 -25.31 19.46 -1.72
C ILE A 80 -24.84 18.85 -3.05
N LEU A 81 -23.78 18.04 -3.01
CA LEU A 81 -23.08 17.54 -4.19
C LEU A 81 -23.58 16.18 -4.68
N ASN A 82 -24.24 15.41 -3.83
CA ASN A 82 -24.82 14.10 -4.15
C ASN A 82 -26.25 13.95 -3.59
N PRO A 83 -27.20 14.84 -3.96
CA PRO A 83 -28.55 14.85 -3.39
C PRO A 83 -29.35 13.58 -3.68
N ASP A 84 -29.07 12.89 -4.79
CA ASP A 84 -29.72 11.63 -5.17
C ASP A 84 -29.10 10.40 -4.49
N ASN A 85 -28.06 10.60 -3.67
CA ASN A 85 -27.31 9.56 -2.97
C ASN A 85 -26.80 8.44 -3.90
N HIS A 86 -26.42 8.81 -5.12
CA HIS A 86 -25.83 7.87 -6.07
C HIS A 86 -24.37 7.64 -5.71
N ILE A 87 -24.02 6.41 -5.37
CA ILE A 87 -22.67 6.04 -4.95
C ILE A 87 -22.27 4.79 -5.72
N SER A 88 -21.13 4.88 -6.40
CA SER A 88 -20.53 3.74 -7.11
C SER A 88 -20.32 2.53 -6.19
N GLY A 89 -20.50 1.33 -6.75
CA GLY A 89 -20.34 0.08 -5.99
C GLY A 89 -18.89 -0.27 -5.64
N GLN A 90 -17.91 0.41 -6.23
CA GLN A 90 -16.48 0.24 -5.98
C GLN A 90 -15.79 1.61 -5.94
N GLY A 91 -14.72 1.70 -5.15
CA GLY A 91 -13.98 2.94 -4.94
C GLY A 91 -14.83 4.03 -4.31
N PHE A 92 -14.51 5.27 -4.66
CA PHE A 92 -15.10 6.48 -4.14
C PHE A 92 -15.47 7.40 -5.30
N ASP A 93 -16.68 7.93 -5.30
CA ASP A 93 -17.01 9.03 -6.18
C ASP A 93 -16.38 10.31 -5.63
N ALA A 94 -15.48 10.91 -6.40
CA ALA A 94 -14.73 12.11 -6.03
C ALA A 94 -15.28 13.32 -6.79
N TYR A 95 -15.57 14.40 -6.07
CA TYR A 95 -16.08 15.66 -6.62
C TYR A 95 -15.09 16.77 -6.29
N TYR A 96 -14.49 17.34 -7.33
CA TYR A 96 -13.53 18.43 -7.23
C TYR A 96 -14.24 19.78 -7.40
N LEU A 97 -13.91 20.70 -6.51
CA LEU A 97 -14.56 21.98 -6.31
C LEU A 97 -13.50 23.07 -6.23
N ASN A 98 -13.87 24.27 -6.69
CA ASN A 98 -13.10 25.46 -6.33
C ASN A 98 -13.60 25.94 -4.95
N ALA A 99 -12.72 26.05 -3.97
CA ALA A 99 -13.05 26.45 -2.60
C ALA A 99 -13.67 27.86 -2.51
N ASP A 100 -13.44 28.73 -3.49
CA ASP A 100 -14.06 30.05 -3.55
C ASP A 100 -15.51 30.01 -4.07
N VAL A 101 -15.90 28.90 -4.73
CA VAL A 101 -17.23 28.68 -5.34
C VAL A 101 -17.70 27.25 -5.06
N ALA A 102 -17.96 27.00 -3.78
CA ALA A 102 -18.16 25.68 -3.16
C ALA A 102 -19.38 24.86 -3.63
N ASP A 103 -20.32 25.48 -4.33
CA ASP A 103 -21.62 24.87 -4.69
C ASP A 103 -21.63 24.26 -6.10
N LYS A 104 -20.51 24.31 -6.81
CA LYS A 104 -20.40 23.78 -8.18
C LYS A 104 -19.24 22.80 -8.31
N THR A 105 -19.57 21.57 -8.65
CA THR A 105 -18.59 20.57 -9.11
C THR A 105 -17.93 21.03 -10.40
N VAL A 106 -16.60 21.12 -10.37
CA VAL A 106 -15.76 21.43 -11.54
C VAL A 106 -15.38 20.14 -12.27
N HIS A 107 -15.07 19.08 -11.51
CA HIS A 107 -14.74 17.77 -12.05
C HIS A 107 -15.27 16.65 -11.16
N ARG A 108 -15.63 15.51 -11.76
CA ARG A 108 -16.02 14.29 -11.04
C ARG A 108 -15.31 13.09 -11.65
N GLU A 109 -14.85 12.20 -10.80
CA GLU A 109 -14.31 10.89 -11.20
C GLU A 109 -14.69 9.81 -10.19
N ASN A 110 -14.47 8.54 -10.57
CA ASN A 110 -14.45 7.44 -9.61
C ASN A 110 -12.98 7.15 -9.27
N SER A 111 -12.61 7.40 -8.02
CA SER A 111 -11.27 7.18 -7.50
C SER A 111 -11.21 5.87 -6.72
N PRO A 112 -10.21 5.00 -6.93
CA PRO A 112 -10.04 3.80 -6.12
C PRO A 112 -9.64 4.12 -4.67
N TYR A 113 -9.08 5.31 -4.41
CA TYR A 113 -8.53 5.73 -3.12
C TYR A 113 -9.03 7.12 -2.73
N ILE A 114 -9.09 7.41 -1.43
CA ILE A 114 -9.22 8.78 -0.92
C ILE A 114 -7.80 9.33 -0.81
N ASP A 115 -7.34 9.96 -1.89
CA ASP A 115 -5.98 10.48 -1.99
C ASP A 115 -5.90 11.72 -2.89
N LEU A 116 -4.99 12.61 -2.56
CA LEU A 116 -4.69 13.85 -3.25
C LEU A 116 -3.26 14.31 -2.94
N ASN A 117 -2.47 14.61 -3.98
CA ASN A 117 -1.16 15.23 -3.84
C ASN A 117 -0.99 16.46 -4.74
N LEU A 118 -0.98 17.66 -4.14
CA LEU A 118 -0.81 18.94 -4.86
C LEU A 118 0.63 19.46 -4.87
N ARG A 119 1.58 18.74 -4.26
CA ARG A 119 2.97 19.20 -4.13
C ARG A 119 3.58 19.49 -5.50
N GLY A 120 4.10 20.71 -5.66
CA GLY A 120 4.76 21.14 -6.91
C GLY A 120 3.79 21.43 -8.06
N ARG A 121 2.48 21.49 -7.81
CA ARG A 121 1.46 21.80 -8.82
C ARG A 121 1.00 23.25 -8.73
N THR A 122 0.61 23.79 -9.87
CA THR A 122 -0.05 25.10 -9.96
C THR A 122 -1.57 24.97 -10.04
N GLU A 123 -2.08 23.87 -10.61
CA GLU A 123 -3.51 23.58 -10.75
C GLU A 123 -3.81 22.08 -10.77
N LEU A 124 -5.08 21.72 -10.56
CA LEU A 124 -5.65 20.39 -10.72
C LEU A 124 -7.06 20.51 -11.33
N HIS A 125 -7.32 19.81 -12.43
CA HIS A 125 -8.59 19.89 -13.18
C HIS A 125 -9.04 21.33 -13.53
N GLY A 126 -8.09 22.24 -13.76
CA GLY A 126 -8.36 23.66 -14.02
C GLY A 126 -8.70 24.49 -12.77
N ILE A 127 -8.49 23.95 -11.58
CA ILE A 127 -8.65 24.64 -10.30
C ILE A 127 -7.25 25.00 -9.78
N PRO A 128 -6.97 26.27 -9.41
CA PRO A 128 -5.70 26.63 -8.78
C PRO A 128 -5.42 25.76 -7.56
N ALA A 129 -4.18 25.28 -7.41
CA ALA A 129 -3.83 24.29 -6.38
C ALA A 129 -4.12 24.78 -4.95
N ASP A 130 -4.06 26.09 -4.71
CA ASP A 130 -4.37 26.73 -3.42
C ASP A 130 -5.88 26.90 -3.16
N ARG A 131 -6.73 26.50 -4.12
CA ARG A 131 -8.20 26.57 -4.11
C ARG A 131 -8.88 25.23 -4.33
N VAL A 132 -8.12 24.13 -4.41
CA VAL A 132 -8.71 22.80 -4.58
C VAL A 132 -9.46 22.41 -3.30
N ALA A 133 -10.72 22.03 -3.47
CA ALA A 133 -11.52 21.33 -2.47
C ALA A 133 -12.06 20.04 -3.10
N VAL A 134 -12.13 18.96 -2.31
CA VAL A 134 -12.53 17.64 -2.81
C VAL A 134 -13.44 16.92 -1.82
N TYR A 135 -14.53 16.36 -2.35
CA TYR A 135 -15.44 15.48 -1.64
C TYR A 135 -15.25 14.05 -2.15
N TRP A 136 -15.04 13.08 -1.27
CA TRP A 136 -15.09 11.65 -1.60
C TRP A 136 -16.25 10.98 -0.88
N VAL A 137 -16.96 10.10 -1.58
CA VAL A 137 -18.01 9.26 -0.99
C VAL A 137 -17.98 7.85 -1.55
N GLY A 138 -18.04 6.87 -0.68
CA GLY A 138 -17.98 5.45 -1.06
C GLY A 138 -18.42 4.53 0.07
N TYR A 139 -18.52 3.25 -0.24
CA TYR A 139 -18.86 2.24 0.76
C TYR A 139 -17.62 1.46 1.20
N LEU A 140 -17.47 1.28 2.50
CA LEU A 140 -16.57 0.32 3.11
C LEU A 140 -17.33 -0.95 3.47
N ASP A 141 -16.84 -2.09 2.98
CA ASP A 141 -17.31 -3.40 3.42
C ASP A 141 -16.42 -3.91 4.55
N ILE A 142 -17.00 -4.04 5.74
CA ILE A 142 -16.36 -4.59 6.94
C ILE A 142 -16.65 -6.09 6.97
N PRO A 143 -15.67 -6.97 6.66
CA PRO A 143 -15.92 -8.40 6.49
C PRO A 143 -16.12 -9.15 7.81
N THR A 144 -15.57 -8.62 8.90
CA THR A 144 -15.53 -9.24 10.22
C THR A 144 -15.61 -8.19 11.31
N ASP A 145 -16.27 -8.54 12.41
CA ASP A 145 -16.30 -7.76 13.63
C ASP A 145 -14.87 -7.53 14.15
N ALA A 146 -14.39 -6.29 14.08
CA ALA A 146 -13.03 -5.95 14.49
C ALA A 146 -12.90 -4.48 14.86
N ARG A 147 -11.73 -4.12 15.39
CA ARG A 147 -11.32 -2.74 15.55
C ARG A 147 -10.76 -2.23 14.23
N TYR A 148 -11.13 -1.02 13.85
CA TYR A 148 -10.67 -0.31 12.68
C TYR A 148 -10.11 1.04 13.07
N LYS A 149 -9.20 1.55 12.24
CA LYS A 149 -8.58 2.85 12.45
C LYS A 149 -8.45 3.59 11.12
N ALA A 150 -8.69 4.90 11.19
CA ALA A 150 -8.35 5.83 10.12
C ALA A 150 -6.88 6.22 10.25
N TRP A 151 -6.07 5.80 9.29
CA TRP A 151 -4.70 6.26 9.09
C TRP A 151 -4.72 7.31 8.00
N PHE A 152 -4.27 8.52 8.29
CA PHE A 152 -4.31 9.58 7.29
C PHE A 152 -3.13 10.55 7.45
N ASP A 153 -2.85 11.27 6.38
CA ASP A 153 -2.01 12.46 6.37
C ASP A 153 -2.83 13.58 5.73
N ALA A 154 -3.02 14.69 6.44
CA ALA A 154 -3.78 15.85 5.97
C ALA A 154 -2.89 17.05 5.58
N GLY A 155 -1.55 16.91 5.70
CA GLY A 155 -0.54 17.91 5.34
C GLY A 155 -0.97 19.38 5.47
N HIS A 156 -0.92 20.11 4.35
CA HIS A 156 -1.34 21.51 4.26
C HIS A 156 -2.80 21.65 3.82
N GLY A 157 -3.72 20.92 4.45
CA GLY A 157 -5.16 21.00 4.19
C GLY A 157 -6.01 20.97 5.44
N SER A 158 -7.31 21.14 5.26
CA SER A 158 -8.35 20.93 6.28
C SER A 158 -9.16 19.70 5.89
N VAL A 159 -9.47 18.84 6.85
CA VAL A 159 -10.11 17.54 6.58
C VAL A 159 -11.25 17.27 7.55
N LYS A 160 -12.32 16.69 7.00
CA LYS A 160 -13.45 16.13 7.74
C LYS A 160 -13.76 14.73 7.23
N VAL A 161 -13.94 13.76 8.12
CA VAL A 161 -14.25 12.37 7.76
C VAL A 161 -15.45 11.88 8.57
N ARG A 162 -16.41 11.28 7.87
CA ARG A 162 -17.61 10.69 8.47
C ARG A 162 -17.77 9.24 8.10
N LEU A 163 -18.29 8.47 9.04
CA LEU A 163 -18.69 7.08 8.84
C LEU A 163 -20.17 6.95 9.23
N ASN A 164 -21.04 6.60 8.29
CA ASN A 164 -22.51 6.64 8.43
C ASN A 164 -23.01 7.96 9.06
N GLY A 165 -22.47 9.10 8.61
CA GLY A 165 -22.81 10.42 9.12
C GLY A 165 -22.25 10.76 10.51
N HIS A 166 -21.61 9.81 11.21
CA HIS A 166 -20.88 10.10 12.45
C HIS A 166 -19.52 10.71 12.13
N LEU A 167 -19.20 11.84 12.75
CA LEU A 167 -17.94 12.54 12.58
C LEU A 167 -16.82 11.81 13.32
N ILE A 168 -16.03 11.02 12.59
CA ILE A 168 -14.95 10.20 13.14
C ILE A 168 -13.60 10.92 13.14
N TYR A 169 -13.45 11.89 12.26
CA TYR A 169 -12.31 12.80 12.26
C TYR A 169 -12.75 14.19 11.83
N ASN A 170 -12.26 15.18 12.56
CA ASN A 170 -12.30 16.56 12.16
C ASN A 170 -10.99 17.15 12.70
N ASP A 171 -10.16 17.73 11.82
CA ASP A 171 -9.07 18.60 12.30
C ASP A 171 -9.63 19.91 12.89
N ASN A 172 -10.96 20.05 12.84
CA ASN A 172 -11.74 21.24 13.08
C ASN A 172 -11.16 22.38 12.25
N TYR A 173 -11.83 22.63 11.16
CA TYR A 173 -12.22 23.99 10.88
C TYR A 173 -13.70 24.00 11.22
N GLU A 174 -14.18 25.00 11.97
CA GLU A 174 -15.57 25.40 11.78
C GLU A 174 -15.67 25.86 10.32
N ASP A 175 -16.01 24.93 9.43
CA ASP A 175 -16.52 25.26 8.12
C ASP A 175 -17.86 25.94 8.35
N LEU A 176 -17.82 27.24 8.62
CA LEU A 176 -18.87 28.12 8.17
C LEU A 176 -18.75 28.13 6.64
N TYR A 177 -19.26 27.09 5.97
CA TYR A 177 -19.87 27.33 4.68
C TYR A 177 -20.88 28.43 4.95
N ASN A 178 -20.56 29.66 4.55
CA ASN A 178 -21.47 30.76 4.74
C ASN A 178 -22.52 30.62 3.63
N PRO A 179 -23.75 30.14 3.94
CA PRO A 179 -24.75 29.90 2.90
C PRO A 179 -25.16 31.20 2.20
N THR A 180 -24.95 32.34 2.85
CA THR A 180 -25.23 33.67 2.29
C THR A 180 -24.22 34.06 1.22
N ASN A 181 -22.93 33.73 1.40
CA ASN A 181 -21.85 34.19 0.52
C ASN A 181 -21.18 33.07 -0.29
N LYS A 182 -21.61 31.81 -0.12
CA LYS A 182 -21.09 30.61 -0.82
C LYS A 182 -19.57 30.43 -0.71
N GLN A 183 -18.98 30.87 0.40
CA GLN A 183 -17.54 30.80 0.67
C GLN A 183 -17.27 29.93 1.90
N PHE A 184 -16.14 29.22 1.88
CA PHE A 184 -15.59 28.52 3.05
C PHE A 184 -14.74 29.50 3.90
N LEU A 185 -15.11 29.69 5.16
CA LEU A 185 -14.35 30.52 6.10
C LEU A 185 -13.17 29.75 6.72
N ARG A 186 -12.03 30.43 6.95
CA ARG A 186 -10.78 29.83 7.47
C ARG A 186 -10.61 30.02 8.99
N ARG A 187 -10.30 28.89 9.68
CA ARG A 187 -9.56 28.61 10.94
C ARG A 187 -10.31 28.54 12.28
N VAL A 188 -10.40 27.34 12.87
CA VAL A 188 -10.12 27.02 14.31
C VAL A 188 -9.86 25.52 14.48
N LYS A 189 -8.64 25.12 14.91
CA LYS A 189 -8.19 23.74 15.13
C LYS A 189 -8.78 23.08 16.39
N VAL A 190 -9.36 21.90 16.28
CA VAL A 190 -9.74 21.03 17.42
C VAL A 190 -9.42 19.59 17.05
N ASN A 191 -8.53 18.95 17.81
CA ASN A 191 -8.10 17.60 17.55
C ASN A 191 -9.07 16.61 18.21
N TYR A 192 -9.83 15.83 17.44
CA TYR A 192 -10.38 14.57 17.94
C TYR A 192 -9.31 13.48 17.84
N LEU A 193 -9.06 12.80 18.96
CA LEU A 193 -7.97 11.81 19.10
C LEU A 193 -8.27 10.49 18.38
N TYR A 194 -7.17 9.89 17.92
CA TYR A 194 -6.98 8.69 17.12
C TYR A 194 -7.31 7.37 17.84
N ASP A 195 -8.55 7.20 18.30
CA ASP A 195 -8.97 5.93 18.92
C ASP A 195 -9.48 4.92 17.90
N ASP A 196 -9.22 3.64 18.17
CA ASP A 196 -9.75 2.52 17.39
C ASP A 196 -11.28 2.46 17.53
N ILE A 197 -11.97 2.28 16.41
CA ILE A 197 -13.43 2.14 16.35
C ILE A 197 -13.76 0.66 16.19
N PHE A 198 -14.54 0.10 17.12
CA PHE A 198 -15.10 -1.23 16.91
C PHE A 198 -16.26 -1.16 15.91
N LEU A 199 -16.14 -1.90 14.82
CA LEU A 199 -17.15 -2.02 13.79
C LEU A 199 -17.58 -3.48 13.64
N PRO A 200 -18.87 -3.79 13.84
CA PRO A 200 -19.45 -5.04 13.38
C PRO A 200 -19.28 -5.24 11.87
N ARG A 201 -19.32 -6.49 11.43
CA ARG A 201 -19.45 -6.83 10.01
C ARG A 201 -20.65 -6.10 9.42
N GLY A 202 -20.42 -5.41 8.30
CA GLY A 202 -21.45 -4.62 7.66
C GLY A 202 -20.91 -3.71 6.59
N ARG A 203 -21.82 -2.97 5.96
CA ARG A 203 -21.50 -1.97 4.95
C ARG A 203 -21.67 -0.59 5.56
N TYR A 204 -20.65 0.25 5.43
CA TYR A 204 -20.60 1.58 6.02
C TYR A 204 -20.33 2.61 4.94
N LEU A 205 -21.07 3.71 4.97
CA LEU A 205 -20.83 4.88 4.13
C LEU A 205 -19.65 5.66 4.70
N LEU A 206 -18.59 5.83 3.91
CA LEU A 206 -17.46 6.68 4.23
C LEU A 206 -17.54 7.95 3.37
N GLU A 207 -17.46 9.10 4.04
CA GLU A 207 -17.40 10.42 3.41
C GLU A 207 -16.14 11.13 3.90
N ALA A 208 -15.39 11.75 2.98
CA ALA A 208 -14.25 12.60 3.32
C ALA A 208 -14.33 13.92 2.56
N GLU A 209 -14.06 15.02 3.25
CA GLU A 209 -14.02 16.38 2.72
C GLU A 209 -12.62 16.94 2.96
N PHE A 210 -12.04 17.55 1.93
CA PHE A 210 -10.73 18.18 1.98
C PHE A 210 -10.77 19.58 1.37
N ILE A 211 -10.06 20.53 1.98
CA ILE A 211 -9.81 21.85 1.43
C ILE A 211 -8.31 22.14 1.50
N ALA A 212 -7.69 22.49 0.37
CA ALA A 212 -6.29 22.90 0.31
C ALA A 212 -6.07 24.24 1.04
N GLN A 213 -4.96 24.38 1.76
CA GLN A 213 -4.53 25.66 2.30
C GLN A 213 -3.87 26.53 1.21
N ALA A 214 -3.74 27.84 1.47
CA ALA A 214 -3.21 28.81 0.51
C ALA A 214 -1.77 28.57 0.03
N SER A 215 -1.03 27.64 0.63
CA SER A 215 0.33 27.32 0.19
C SER A 215 0.39 26.56 -1.14
N GLY A 216 -0.74 26.05 -1.63
CA GLY A 216 -0.82 25.25 -2.87
C GLY A 216 -0.20 23.85 -2.77
N ASN A 217 0.39 23.48 -1.62
CA ASN A 217 1.04 22.19 -1.39
C ASN A 217 0.18 21.25 -0.54
N GLY A 218 -1.15 21.31 -0.70
CA GLY A 218 -2.08 20.44 0.01
C GLY A 218 -1.83 18.96 -0.32
N LYS A 219 -1.94 18.11 0.69
CA LYS A 219 -1.93 16.65 0.51
C LYS A 219 -2.97 16.04 1.43
N PHE A 220 -3.63 15.00 0.94
CA PHE A 220 -4.54 14.23 1.75
C PHE A 220 -4.51 12.78 1.35
N HIS A 221 -4.36 11.90 2.32
CA HIS A 221 -4.49 10.46 2.13
C HIS A 221 -5.25 9.89 3.30
N LEU A 222 -6.18 8.98 3.02
CA LEU A 222 -6.94 8.27 4.05
C LEU A 222 -6.99 6.78 3.74
N ASN A 223 -6.40 5.99 4.63
CA ASN A 223 -6.55 4.56 4.72
C ASN A 223 -7.43 4.19 5.92
N PHE A 224 -8.57 3.55 5.67
CA PHE A 224 -9.41 2.99 6.72
C PHE A 224 -9.26 1.46 6.75
N ALA A 225 -8.52 0.96 7.74
CA ALA A 225 -8.09 -0.44 7.78
C ALA A 225 -8.30 -1.05 9.17
N PRO A 226 -8.29 -2.39 9.30
CA PRO A 226 -8.26 -3.03 10.60
C PRO A 226 -7.11 -2.48 11.46
N ALA A 227 -7.36 -2.25 12.74
CA ALA A 227 -6.39 -1.77 13.71
C ALA A 227 -5.42 -2.90 14.10
N LEU A 228 -4.58 -3.30 13.16
CA LEU A 228 -3.52 -4.28 13.37
C LEU A 228 -2.32 -3.61 14.05
N PRO A 229 -1.67 -4.27 15.02
CA PRO A 229 -0.48 -3.73 15.65
C PRO A 229 0.65 -3.64 14.64
N GLU A 230 1.36 -2.51 14.62
CA GLU A 230 2.60 -2.41 13.87
C GLU A 230 3.74 -3.11 14.61
N THR A 231 4.39 -4.05 13.95
CA THR A 231 5.55 -4.75 14.51
C THR A 231 6.83 -3.99 14.22
N ASP A 232 7.81 -4.14 15.10
CA ASP A 232 9.17 -3.82 14.71
C ASP A 232 9.70 -4.84 13.69
N VAL A 233 10.39 -4.37 12.64
CA VAL A 233 10.98 -5.23 11.62
C VAL A 233 12.09 -6.12 12.19
N GLU A 234 12.87 -5.61 13.15
CA GLU A 234 14.02 -6.35 13.70
C GLU A 234 13.61 -7.33 14.80
N ASP A 235 12.65 -6.96 15.65
CA ASP A 235 12.34 -7.70 16.88
C ASP A 235 11.13 -8.64 16.76
N GLY A 236 10.17 -8.33 15.89
CA GLY A 236 8.86 -9.00 15.91
C GLY A 236 8.41 -9.61 14.59
N LEU A 237 8.95 -9.16 13.45
CA LEU A 237 8.45 -9.57 12.14
C LEU A 237 8.58 -11.09 11.90
N ALA A 238 9.74 -11.68 12.23
CA ALA A 238 9.97 -13.11 12.05
C ALA A 238 8.95 -13.95 12.82
N THR A 239 8.65 -13.58 14.07
CA THR A 239 7.67 -14.26 14.92
C THR A 239 6.27 -14.21 14.32
N ILE A 240 5.86 -13.05 13.80
CA ILE A 240 4.55 -12.92 13.14
C ILE A 240 4.48 -13.78 11.88
N LEU A 241 5.52 -13.75 11.04
CA LEU A 241 5.55 -14.54 9.80
C LEU A 241 5.56 -16.05 10.06
N GLN A 242 6.16 -16.51 11.16
CA GLN A 242 6.10 -17.92 11.56
C GLN A 242 4.67 -18.40 11.83
N THR A 243 3.78 -17.54 12.33
CA THR A 243 2.37 -17.91 12.55
C THR A 243 1.59 -18.19 11.25
N LEU A 244 2.11 -17.72 10.11
CA LEU A 244 1.51 -17.94 8.80
C LEU A 244 1.84 -19.32 8.21
N HIS A 245 2.74 -20.09 8.84
CA HIS A 245 3.13 -21.45 8.43
C HIS A 245 3.48 -21.55 6.92
N LEU A 246 4.29 -20.61 6.44
CA LEU A 246 4.62 -20.52 5.02
C LEU A 246 5.47 -21.72 4.55
N PRO A 247 5.37 -22.13 3.28
CA PRO A 247 6.19 -23.22 2.73
C PRO A 247 7.69 -22.99 2.97
N ALA A 248 8.43 -24.06 3.25
CA ALA A 248 9.87 -23.96 3.54
C ALA A 248 10.69 -23.41 2.37
N ASN A 249 10.21 -23.57 1.13
CA ASN A 249 10.83 -23.03 -0.08
C ASN A 249 10.38 -21.58 -0.41
N THR A 250 9.77 -20.88 0.55
CA THR A 250 9.34 -19.48 0.37
C THR A 250 10.54 -18.57 0.20
N VAL A 251 10.41 -17.58 -0.68
CA VAL A 251 11.44 -16.56 -0.94
C VAL A 251 10.89 -15.15 -0.74
N VAL A 252 11.77 -14.17 -0.60
CA VAL A 252 11.39 -12.77 -0.43
C VAL A 252 11.67 -11.97 -1.70
N PHE A 253 10.71 -11.13 -2.10
CA PHE A 253 10.93 -10.04 -3.04
C PHE A 253 10.75 -8.71 -2.33
N ALA A 254 11.57 -7.70 -2.69
CA ALA A 254 11.47 -6.37 -2.11
C ALA A 254 11.25 -5.29 -3.19
N ALA A 255 10.35 -4.36 -2.90
CA ALA A 255 9.98 -3.24 -3.76
C ALA A 255 10.24 -1.91 -3.04
N VAL A 256 10.86 -0.97 -3.73
CA VAL A 256 11.05 0.40 -3.23
C VAL A 256 10.56 1.45 -4.22
N THR A 257 10.02 2.55 -3.69
CA THR A 257 9.60 3.69 -4.49
C THR A 257 9.79 5.06 -3.82
N ASN A 258 10.43 5.97 -4.55
CA ASN A 258 10.39 7.41 -4.32
C ASN A 258 9.34 8.14 -5.18
N LYS A 259 8.72 7.44 -6.14
CA LYS A 259 7.78 8.08 -7.06
C LYS A 259 6.44 8.34 -6.38
N LEU A 260 5.88 9.49 -6.71
CA LEU A 260 4.55 9.94 -6.34
C LEU A 260 3.77 10.15 -7.65
N ASP A 261 2.66 9.45 -7.82
CA ASP A 261 1.62 9.89 -8.75
C ASP A 261 0.54 10.68 -7.98
N GLU A 262 -0.46 11.23 -8.67
CA GLU A 262 -1.50 12.09 -8.07
C GLU A 262 -2.29 11.43 -6.94
N GLN A 263 -2.36 10.10 -6.95
CA GLN A 263 -3.14 9.26 -6.05
C GLN A 263 -2.21 8.37 -5.20
N ASN A 264 -0.91 8.72 -5.14
CA ASN A 264 0.17 7.95 -4.53
C ASN A 264 0.14 6.44 -4.82
N ARG A 265 -0.38 6.07 -6.00
CA ARG A 265 -0.56 4.70 -6.43
C ARG A 265 0.75 4.13 -6.95
N VAL A 266 1.01 2.88 -6.57
CA VAL A 266 2.21 2.16 -6.93
C VAL A 266 1.84 0.78 -7.41
N ARG A 267 2.05 0.53 -8.71
CA ARG A 267 1.77 -0.77 -9.32
C ARG A 267 3.02 -1.65 -9.25
N VAL A 268 2.83 -2.88 -8.81
CA VAL A 268 3.91 -3.85 -8.70
C VAL A 268 3.45 -5.17 -9.30
N ARG A 269 4.17 -5.63 -10.32
CA ARG A 269 4.03 -6.97 -10.90
C ARG A 269 5.21 -7.83 -10.45
N VAL A 270 4.94 -8.90 -9.71
CA VAL A 270 5.97 -9.84 -9.25
C VAL A 270 6.06 -11.04 -10.20
N GLU A 271 7.27 -11.33 -10.67
CA GLU A 271 7.63 -12.50 -11.46
C GLU A 271 8.42 -13.47 -10.56
N SER A 272 7.68 -14.29 -9.82
CA SER A 272 8.26 -15.16 -8.79
C SER A 272 8.85 -16.46 -9.34
N GLY A 273 8.52 -16.81 -10.59
CA GLY A 273 8.91 -18.06 -11.22
C GLY A 273 8.23 -19.25 -10.57
N ASN A 274 6.94 -19.11 -10.20
CA ASN A 274 6.14 -20.11 -9.49
C ASN A 274 6.65 -20.50 -8.09
N ARG A 275 7.56 -19.74 -7.47
CA ARG A 275 7.96 -19.95 -6.07
C ARG A 275 7.02 -19.22 -5.09
N PRO A 276 6.55 -19.86 -4.00
CA PRO A 276 5.81 -19.13 -2.98
C PRO A 276 6.66 -17.99 -2.45
N TYR A 277 6.07 -16.80 -2.29
CA TYR A 277 6.86 -15.62 -1.94
C TYR A 277 6.20 -14.70 -0.93
N LEU A 278 7.06 -14.00 -0.19
CA LEU A 278 6.76 -12.83 0.60
C LEU A 278 7.14 -11.57 -0.19
N LEU A 279 6.37 -10.50 -0.01
CA LEU A 279 6.67 -9.21 -0.63
C LEU A 279 6.92 -8.15 0.44
N LEU A 280 8.09 -7.51 0.42
CA LEU A 280 8.40 -6.34 1.23
C LEU A 280 8.16 -5.08 0.40
N LEU A 281 7.39 -4.13 0.93
CA LEU A 281 7.03 -2.88 0.27
C LEU A 281 7.45 -1.68 1.11
N ASP A 282 8.26 -0.80 0.55
CA ASP A 282 8.70 0.43 1.19
C ASP A 282 8.61 1.63 0.24
N GLY A 283 8.09 2.73 0.77
CA GLY A 283 8.07 4.03 0.14
C GLY A 283 8.41 5.12 1.16
N ASP A 284 8.87 6.27 0.66
CA ASP A 284 9.24 7.41 1.50
C ASP A 284 8.06 8.00 2.27
N GLU A 285 6.85 7.92 1.70
CA GLU A 285 5.60 8.31 2.36
C GLU A 285 4.56 7.19 2.23
N TYR A 286 3.31 7.46 2.58
CA TYR A 286 2.19 6.55 2.35
C TYR A 286 2.01 6.29 0.85
N ARG A 287 1.66 5.05 0.51
CA ARG A 287 1.40 4.62 -0.87
C ARG A 287 0.17 3.74 -0.93
N ASN A 288 -0.46 3.78 -2.10
CA ASN A 288 -1.52 2.88 -2.48
C ASN A 288 -0.96 1.76 -3.37
N TRP A 289 -0.57 0.66 -2.75
CA TRP A 289 0.09 -0.46 -3.43
C TRP A 289 -0.93 -1.33 -4.16
N GLU A 290 -0.77 -1.47 -5.47
CA GLU A 290 -1.50 -2.41 -6.31
C GLU A 290 -0.55 -3.54 -6.74
N VAL A 291 -0.73 -4.72 -6.15
CA VAL A 291 0.17 -5.87 -6.33
C VAL A 291 -0.50 -6.96 -7.15
N ASP A 292 0.13 -7.31 -8.26
CA ASP A 292 -0.20 -8.44 -9.13
C ASP A 292 1.07 -9.27 -9.42
N GLY A 293 0.94 -10.39 -10.11
CA GLY A 293 2.07 -11.24 -10.45
C GLY A 293 1.71 -12.50 -11.22
N ASP A 294 2.69 -13.39 -11.37
CA ASP A 294 2.46 -14.75 -11.88
C ASP A 294 1.69 -15.64 -10.90
N GLN A 295 1.72 -15.31 -9.60
CA GLN A 295 0.91 -15.91 -8.54
C GLN A 295 0.69 -14.90 -7.40
N PRO A 296 -0.31 -15.09 -6.52
CA PRO A 296 -0.52 -14.20 -5.37
C PRO A 296 0.60 -14.33 -4.32
N PRO A 297 0.94 -13.24 -3.58
CA PRO A 297 1.86 -13.32 -2.46
C PRO A 297 1.30 -14.24 -1.37
N ARG A 298 2.17 -14.83 -0.56
CA ARG A 298 1.75 -15.54 0.67
C ARG A 298 1.54 -14.61 1.85
N ALA A 299 2.27 -13.51 1.89
CA ALA A 299 2.01 -12.36 2.74
C ALA A 299 2.69 -11.12 2.14
N VAL A 300 2.21 -9.94 2.53
CA VAL A 300 2.81 -8.66 2.20
C VAL A 300 3.24 -7.99 3.50
N VAL A 301 4.51 -7.59 3.58
CA VAL A 301 5.02 -6.73 4.65
C VAL A 301 5.16 -5.34 4.08
N VAL A 302 4.49 -4.36 4.66
CA VAL A 302 4.52 -2.98 4.19
C VAL A 302 4.93 -2.06 5.33
N LYS A 303 5.69 -1.03 5.01
CA LYS A 303 6.12 -0.04 6.00
C LYS A 303 4.91 0.70 6.53
N ASN A 304 4.67 0.60 7.84
CA ASN A 304 3.58 1.25 8.60
C ASN A 304 2.15 1.06 8.06
N ALA A 305 1.18 1.36 8.90
CA ALA A 305 -0.25 1.16 8.60
C ALA A 305 -0.90 2.29 7.80
N SER A 306 -0.17 3.38 7.49
CA SER A 306 -0.70 4.41 6.59
C SER A 306 -0.69 3.97 5.13
N ASN A 307 0.05 2.94 4.76
CA ASN A 307 0.02 2.36 3.42
C ASN A 307 -1.23 1.50 3.18
N THR A 308 -1.80 1.56 1.98
CA THR A 308 -2.83 0.60 1.53
C THR A 308 -2.20 -0.47 0.65
N VAL A 309 -2.72 -1.70 0.72
CA VAL A 309 -2.24 -2.83 -0.09
C VAL A 309 -3.44 -3.54 -0.70
N HIS A 310 -3.54 -3.48 -2.02
CA HIS A 310 -4.47 -4.24 -2.83
C HIS A 310 -3.69 -5.27 -3.61
N ALA A 311 -3.71 -6.52 -3.13
CA ALA A 311 -3.00 -7.62 -3.76
C ALA A 311 -3.97 -8.71 -4.22
N VAL A 312 -3.71 -9.29 -5.38
CA VAL A 312 -4.45 -10.47 -5.86
C VAL A 312 -4.39 -11.57 -4.80
N GLY A 313 -5.55 -12.18 -4.52
CA GLY A 313 -5.69 -13.24 -3.51
C GLY A 313 -5.84 -12.76 -2.06
N SER A 314 -5.84 -11.44 -1.82
CA SER A 314 -6.03 -10.84 -0.49
C SER A 314 -5.15 -11.48 0.60
N PRO A 315 -3.82 -11.53 0.40
CA PRO A 315 -2.91 -12.13 1.36
C PRO A 315 -2.88 -11.36 2.69
N PRO A 316 -2.45 -12.01 3.79
CA PRO A 316 -2.17 -11.34 5.05
C PRO A 316 -1.20 -10.16 4.85
N VAL A 317 -1.53 -9.01 5.45
CA VAL A 317 -0.68 -7.81 5.45
C VAL A 317 -0.11 -7.62 6.85
N VAL A 318 1.21 -7.43 6.93
CA VAL A 318 1.93 -7.12 8.17
C VAL A 318 2.52 -5.72 8.07
N TYR A 319 2.17 -4.86 9.02
CA TYR A 319 2.69 -3.50 9.09
C TYR A 319 3.98 -3.46 9.90
N ALA A 320 5.08 -3.08 9.26
CA ALA A 320 6.40 -3.04 9.88
C ALA A 320 6.87 -1.59 10.13
N ARG A 321 7.27 -1.30 11.36
CA ARG A 321 7.99 -0.07 11.75
C ARG A 321 9.49 -0.27 11.55
N ARG A 322 10.19 0.87 11.39
CA ARG A 322 11.65 0.93 11.17
C ARG A 322 12.15 0.15 9.93
N MET A 323 11.25 -0.33 9.08
CA MET A 323 11.60 -0.84 7.77
C MET A 323 11.99 0.34 6.88
N ASN A 324 13.23 0.34 6.39
CA ASN A 324 13.78 1.38 5.52
C ASN A 324 14.64 0.72 4.43
N LEU A 325 13.99 -0.01 3.54
CA LEU A 325 14.57 -0.65 2.37
C LEU A 325 15.18 0.36 1.39
N ALA A 326 14.59 1.57 1.29
CA ALA A 326 15.09 2.65 0.45
C ALA A 326 16.47 3.11 0.90
N ALA A 327 16.61 3.34 2.21
CA ALA A 327 17.92 3.46 2.82
C ALA A 327 18.74 2.24 2.41
N ARG A 328 18.35 1.00 2.70
CA ARG A 328 19.19 -0.21 2.43
C ARG A 328 19.61 -0.50 0.97
N GLY A 329 19.42 0.40 0.01
CA GLY A 329 20.18 0.45 -1.24
C GLY A 329 19.39 0.02 -2.47
N ILE A 330 18.07 -0.17 -2.35
CA ILE A 330 17.23 -0.56 -3.49
C ILE A 330 17.06 0.61 -4.46
N GLU A 331 17.13 1.87 -4.02
CA GLU A 331 17.25 3.01 -4.93
C GLU A 331 18.69 3.22 -5.42
N GLY A 332 18.95 2.63 -6.59
CA GLY A 332 20.14 2.93 -7.39
C GLY A 332 21.46 2.32 -6.92
N ILE A 333 21.47 1.37 -5.98
CA ILE A 333 22.68 0.64 -5.53
C ILE A 333 23.87 1.60 -5.30
N SER A 334 23.74 2.36 -4.21
CA SER A 334 24.73 3.21 -3.55
C SER A 334 25.04 4.59 -4.15
N THR A 335 24.65 5.62 -3.39
CA THR A 335 25.40 6.88 -3.29
C THR A 335 26.04 6.96 -1.92
N ARG A 336 27.10 6.19 -1.66
CA ARG A 336 27.99 6.50 -0.54
C ARG A 336 28.46 7.93 -0.71
N HIS A 337 28.24 8.79 0.29
CA HIS A 337 28.82 10.13 0.30
C HIS A 337 30.24 10.02 0.86
N CYS A 338 31.20 9.73 -0.01
CA CYS A 338 32.60 9.88 0.38
C CYS A 338 32.97 11.36 0.42
N HIS A 339 33.42 11.80 1.58
CA HIS A 339 33.88 13.14 1.83
C HIS A 339 35.38 13.23 1.58
N CYS A 340 35.75 14.15 0.70
CA CYS A 340 37.12 14.53 0.44
C CYS A 340 37.38 15.86 1.14
N SER A 341 38.21 15.86 2.17
CA SER A 341 38.73 17.07 2.80
C SER A 341 40.16 17.33 2.32
N ASP A 342 40.80 18.40 2.81
CA ASP A 342 42.21 18.69 2.50
C ASP A 342 43.17 17.79 3.29
N THR A 343 42.69 17.05 4.29
CA THR A 343 43.53 16.18 5.15
C THR A 343 43.07 14.73 5.21
N SER A 344 41.90 14.40 4.66
CA SER A 344 41.35 13.05 4.75
C SER A 344 40.40 12.71 3.59
N PHE A 345 40.29 11.40 3.33
CA PHE A 345 39.21 10.82 2.56
C PHE A 345 38.44 9.86 3.48
N THR A 346 37.19 10.18 3.78
CA THR A 346 36.34 9.39 4.66
C THR A 346 35.01 9.16 4.00
N CYS A 347 34.57 7.91 3.95
CA CYS A 347 33.21 7.61 3.53
C CYS A 347 32.34 7.45 4.76
N ASP A 348 31.17 8.10 4.78
CA ASP A 348 30.23 7.87 5.89
C ASP A 348 29.73 6.42 5.83
N ASP A 349 29.76 5.74 6.97
CA ASP A 349 29.24 4.40 7.14
C ASP A 349 27.73 4.40 7.40
N ARG A 350 27.16 5.56 7.78
CA ARG A 350 25.71 5.69 8.06
C ARG A 350 24.85 5.58 6.80
N ASP A 351 25.43 5.87 5.63
CA ASP A 351 24.80 5.76 4.32
C ASP A 351 25.46 4.64 3.46
N ASP A 352 26.28 3.77 4.08
CA ASP A 352 26.98 2.70 3.36
C ASP A 352 26.09 1.47 3.19
N TYR A 353 25.34 1.44 2.10
CA TYR A 353 24.49 0.31 1.77
C TYR A 353 25.29 -0.84 1.17
N ASP A 354 25.51 -1.87 1.98
CA ASP A 354 26.00 -3.18 1.55
C ASP A 354 24.83 -4.08 1.16
N PHE A 355 24.75 -4.43 -0.12
CA PHE A 355 23.69 -5.28 -0.65
C PHE A 355 23.74 -6.72 -0.10
N ALA A 356 24.93 -7.21 0.29
CA ALA A 356 25.06 -8.47 1.00
C ALA A 356 24.55 -8.36 2.44
N ALA A 357 24.83 -7.24 3.13
CA ALA A 357 24.24 -6.97 4.44
C ALA A 357 22.71 -6.86 4.36
N PHE A 358 22.16 -6.31 3.27
CA PHE A 358 20.72 -6.28 3.04
C PHE A 358 20.10 -7.68 2.88
N ASP A 359 20.72 -8.60 2.12
CA ASP A 359 20.27 -10.00 2.05
C ASP A 359 20.29 -10.67 3.44
N ILE A 360 21.31 -10.40 4.25
CA ILE A 360 21.41 -10.89 5.64
C ILE A 360 20.29 -10.31 6.51
N ASP A 361 20.04 -9.00 6.42
CA ASP A 361 18.97 -8.32 7.15
C ASP A 361 17.60 -8.89 6.79
N VAL A 362 17.29 -9.05 5.50
CA VAL A 362 16.03 -9.66 5.05
C VAL A 362 15.86 -11.07 5.59
N ARG A 363 16.92 -11.89 5.55
CA ARG A 363 16.88 -13.24 6.14
C ARG A 363 16.63 -13.20 7.64
N ARG A 364 17.26 -12.27 8.36
CA ARG A 364 17.06 -12.07 9.80
C ARG A 364 15.63 -11.64 10.13
N TRP A 365 15.09 -10.68 9.38
CA TRP A 365 13.75 -10.13 9.62
C TRP A 365 12.63 -11.09 9.26
N THR A 366 12.80 -11.88 8.20
CA THR A 366 11.73 -12.70 7.63
C THR A 366 11.88 -14.19 7.88
N GLY A 367 13.10 -14.67 8.10
CA GLY A 367 13.44 -16.10 8.09
C GLY A 367 13.60 -16.71 6.70
N TYR A 368 13.43 -15.93 5.62
CA TYR A 368 13.43 -16.42 4.23
C TYR A 368 14.51 -15.73 3.37
N PRO A 369 15.07 -16.41 2.36
CA PRO A 369 16.08 -15.84 1.48
C PRO A 369 15.51 -14.74 0.58
N LEU A 370 16.26 -13.65 0.39
CA LEU A 370 15.96 -12.66 -0.63
C LEU A 370 16.22 -13.27 -2.03
N ALA A 371 15.22 -13.24 -2.89
CA ALA A 371 15.31 -13.75 -4.25
C ALA A 371 15.43 -12.63 -5.29
N GLY A 372 14.96 -11.43 -4.98
CA GLY A 372 15.06 -10.35 -5.92
C GLY A 372 14.53 -9.02 -5.38
N VAL A 373 15.02 -7.94 -5.98
CA VAL A 373 14.63 -6.57 -5.63
C VAL A 373 14.26 -5.79 -6.88
N GLY A 374 13.49 -4.73 -6.72
CA GLY A 374 13.22 -3.82 -7.82
C GLY A 374 12.68 -2.47 -7.38
N LEU A 375 12.87 -1.49 -8.26
CA LEU A 375 12.19 -0.22 -8.20
C LEU A 375 10.82 -0.32 -8.85
N THR A 376 9.84 0.33 -8.24
CA THR A 376 8.47 0.28 -8.75
C THR A 376 8.28 1.15 -10.00
N ALA A 377 9.27 1.97 -10.36
CA ALA A 377 9.26 2.79 -11.57
C ALA A 377 8.99 1.99 -12.84
N ASP A 378 9.46 0.74 -12.91
CA ASP A 378 9.24 -0.15 -14.06
C ASP A 378 8.08 -1.14 -13.82
N ASN A 379 7.37 -1.00 -12.69
CA ASN A 379 6.25 -1.83 -12.24
C ASN A 379 6.52 -3.34 -12.23
N ARG A 380 7.78 -3.80 -12.32
CA ARG A 380 8.14 -5.23 -12.40
C ARG A 380 9.24 -5.59 -11.44
N ILE A 381 9.05 -6.70 -10.73
CA ILE A 381 10.00 -7.22 -9.74
C ILE A 381 10.19 -8.72 -9.99
N PRO A 382 11.43 -9.22 -9.99
CA PRO A 382 12.65 -8.47 -9.69
C PRO A 382 13.28 -7.81 -10.91
N GLN A 383 13.90 -6.65 -10.69
CA GLN A 383 14.82 -6.03 -11.64
C GLN A 383 16.24 -6.57 -11.44
N LEU A 384 16.61 -6.81 -10.19
CA LEU A 384 17.85 -7.47 -9.80
C LEU A 384 17.53 -8.78 -9.09
N GLN A 385 17.90 -9.89 -9.72
CA GLN A 385 17.86 -11.21 -9.11
C GLN A 385 18.97 -11.33 -8.05
N VAL A 386 18.64 -11.88 -6.88
CA VAL A 386 19.62 -12.11 -5.82
C VAL A 386 20.16 -13.52 -5.92
N THR A 387 21.47 -13.59 -6.18
CA THR A 387 22.26 -14.82 -6.31
C THR A 387 23.63 -14.56 -5.71
N THR A 388 24.40 -15.61 -5.37
CA THR A 388 25.77 -15.45 -4.89
C THR A 388 26.63 -14.61 -5.84
N LYS A 389 26.48 -14.83 -7.15
CA LYS A 389 27.19 -14.07 -8.18
C LYS A 389 26.80 -12.59 -8.17
N THR A 390 25.52 -12.27 -8.05
CA THR A 390 25.08 -10.87 -8.05
C THR A 390 25.49 -10.15 -6.76
N LEU A 391 25.45 -10.83 -5.61
CA LEU A 391 25.96 -10.28 -4.35
C LEU A 391 27.45 -9.94 -4.44
N GLN A 392 28.28 -10.87 -4.92
CA GLN A 392 29.72 -10.63 -5.12
C GLN A 392 29.99 -9.50 -6.12
N GLN A 393 29.25 -9.48 -7.24
CA GLN A 393 29.38 -8.43 -8.25
C GLN A 393 29.06 -7.05 -7.68
N LYS A 394 28.00 -6.93 -6.86
CA LYS A 394 27.61 -5.66 -6.24
C LYS A 394 28.60 -5.20 -5.16
N GLN A 395 29.17 -6.14 -4.41
CA GLN A 395 30.25 -5.82 -3.48
C GLN A 395 31.49 -5.29 -4.22
N TRP A 396 31.87 -5.93 -5.33
CA TRP A 396 33.00 -5.50 -6.14
C TRP A 396 32.78 -4.13 -6.79
N GLU A 397 31.59 -3.88 -7.36
CA GLU A 397 31.22 -2.57 -7.94
C GLU A 397 31.32 -1.45 -6.89
N LYS A 398 30.89 -1.72 -5.66
CA LYS A 398 31.03 -0.80 -4.53
C LYS A 398 32.49 -0.49 -4.23
N GLU A 399 33.33 -1.51 -4.10
CA GLU A 399 34.77 -1.35 -3.81
C GLU A 399 35.48 -0.57 -4.92
N GLN A 400 35.17 -0.84 -6.19
CA GLN A 400 35.71 -0.09 -7.32
C GLN A 400 35.32 1.40 -7.29
N LYS A 401 34.05 1.71 -6.99
CA LYS A 401 33.57 3.09 -6.90
C LYS A 401 34.30 3.86 -5.79
N ILE A 402 34.47 3.25 -4.62
CA ILE A 402 35.22 3.84 -3.49
C ILE A 402 36.68 4.09 -3.89
N ALA A 403 37.32 3.13 -4.56
CA ALA A 403 38.69 3.29 -5.03
C ALA A 403 38.81 4.44 -6.04
N GLN A 404 37.85 4.58 -6.95
CA GLN A 404 37.80 5.67 -7.92
C GLN A 404 37.60 7.04 -7.24
N GLU A 405 36.62 7.17 -6.33
CA GLU A 405 36.36 8.42 -5.62
C GLU A 405 37.57 8.85 -4.75
N ARG A 406 38.26 7.87 -4.15
CA ARG A 406 39.52 8.09 -3.44
C ARG A 406 40.60 8.63 -4.38
N ALA A 407 40.79 7.99 -5.53
CA ALA A 407 41.76 8.44 -6.53
C ALA A 407 41.45 9.85 -7.05
N ASP A 408 40.18 10.17 -7.25
CA ASP A 408 39.72 11.50 -7.68
C ASP A 408 39.97 12.56 -6.61
N CYS A 409 39.69 12.24 -5.34
CA CYS A 409 40.04 13.09 -4.21
C CYS A 409 41.54 13.39 -4.20
N TRP A 410 42.39 12.36 -4.33
CA TRP A 410 43.84 12.50 -4.36
C TRP A 410 44.33 13.37 -5.52
N ARG A 411 43.73 13.23 -6.70
CA ARG A 411 44.07 14.08 -7.86
C ARG A 411 43.74 15.54 -7.60
N ARG A 412 42.57 15.83 -7.01
CA ARG A 412 42.15 17.20 -6.68
C ARG A 412 43.05 17.83 -5.62
N GLN A 413 43.45 17.09 -4.59
CA GLN A 413 44.29 17.63 -3.53
C GLN A 413 45.73 17.92 -3.98
N ARG A 414 46.30 17.03 -4.82
CA ARG A 414 47.59 17.31 -5.47
C ARG A 414 47.56 18.58 -6.33
N GLN A 415 46.48 18.82 -7.07
CA GLN A 415 46.33 20.04 -7.88
C GLN A 415 46.22 21.32 -7.03
N ARG A 416 45.78 21.20 -5.76
CA ARG A 416 45.68 22.32 -4.82
C ARG A 416 46.96 22.57 -4.03
N GLY A 417 48.01 21.76 -4.23
CA GLY A 417 49.30 21.92 -3.53
C GLY A 417 49.28 21.45 -2.08
N VAL A 418 48.33 20.58 -1.70
CA VAL A 418 48.31 19.95 -0.38
C VAL A 418 49.47 18.96 -0.26
N ASP A 419 50.18 18.99 0.88
CA ASP A 419 51.23 18.02 1.20
C ASP A 419 50.61 16.63 1.45
N MET A 420 50.90 15.71 0.52
CA MET A 420 50.34 14.36 0.52
C MET A 420 50.86 13.49 1.67
N ASN A 421 51.99 13.83 2.29
CA ASN A 421 52.55 13.03 3.40
C ASN A 421 51.65 13.04 4.65
N ASN A 422 50.95 14.16 4.90
CA ASN A 422 49.97 14.27 5.98
C ASN A 422 48.62 13.66 5.61
N PHE A 423 48.34 13.51 4.31
CA PHE A 423 47.10 12.91 3.81
C PHE A 423 47.14 11.38 3.91
N ASP A 424 48.27 10.77 3.54
CA ASP A 424 48.46 9.31 3.55
C ASP A 424 48.52 8.72 4.98
N THR A 425 48.94 9.52 5.97
CA THR A 425 48.96 9.13 7.39
C THR A 425 47.59 9.16 8.06
N ALA A 426 46.60 9.86 7.48
CA ALA A 426 45.24 9.97 7.99
C ALA A 426 44.28 8.90 7.44
N ILE A 427 44.74 8.03 6.53
CA ILE A 427 43.90 7.01 5.88
C ILE A 427 44.22 5.63 6.47
N PRO A 428 43.23 4.90 7.02
CA PRO A 428 43.42 3.51 7.41
C PRO A 428 43.83 2.67 6.18
N GLN A 429 44.98 2.02 6.27
CA GLN A 429 45.44 1.05 5.27
C GLN A 429 44.45 -0.13 5.25
N VAL A 430 43.63 -0.24 4.21
CA VAL A 430 42.82 -1.43 3.99
C VAL A 430 43.75 -2.49 3.42
N ALA A 431 43.93 -3.59 4.17
CA ALA A 431 44.75 -4.72 3.76
C ALA A 431 44.21 -5.35 2.45
N PRO A 432 45.10 -5.90 1.60
CA PRO A 432 44.75 -6.44 0.29
C PRO A 432 43.81 -7.64 0.34
#